data_AF-A0A2N0QHG2-F1
#
_entry.id   AF-A0A2N0QHG2-F1
#
_cell.length_a   1.000
_cell.length_b   1.000
_cell.length_c   1.000
_cell.angle_alpha   90.00
_cell.angle_beta   90.00
_cell.angle_gamma   90.00
#
_symmetry.space_group_name_H-M   'P 1'
#
loop_
_entity.id
_entity.type
_entity.pdbx_description
1 polymer ?
#
loop_
_entity_poly.entity_id
_entity_poly.type
_entity_poly.pdbx_seq_one_letter_code
_entity_poly.pdbx_strand_id
1 'polypeptide(L)'
;VVAEVPADALAEDAPVYHKPSKEPAYFAEFQAIENNEPEVTDLKETLKSLLQAPTIASKEWVYDQYDYQVRTNTVVAPGSDAAVLRVRGTNKGLAMTTDCNSRYIFLDPETGGKIAVAEAARNIVVSGGEPLAITDCLNFGNPEKPEIFWQIEKSADGISAACTALNAPVIGGNVSLYNERSGEAVYPTPTIGM
;
A
#
# COMPACT_ATOMS: atom_id res chain seq x y z
N VAL A 1 28.32 -28.26 -23.84
CA VAL A 1 27.66 -26.97 -23.51
C VAL A 1 26.46 -26.82 -24.43
N VAL A 2 25.25 -26.64 -23.89
CA VAL A 2 24.00 -26.49 -24.69
C VAL A 2 23.58 -25.03 -24.85
N ALA A 3 24.01 -24.16 -23.94
CA ALA A 3 24.00 -22.71 -24.04
C ALA A 3 25.09 -22.16 -23.11
N GLU A 4 25.67 -21.03 -23.49
CA GLU A 4 26.65 -20.28 -22.70
C GLU A 4 26.38 -18.79 -22.93
N VAL A 5 26.02 -18.09 -21.85
CA VAL A 5 25.65 -16.67 -21.87
C VAL A 5 26.24 -16.02 -20.62
N PRO A 6 26.79 -14.79 -20.70
CA PRO A 6 27.24 -14.04 -19.53
C PRO A 6 26.10 -13.83 -18.51
N ALA A 7 26.42 -13.94 -17.22
CA ALA A 7 25.43 -13.72 -16.16
C ALA A 7 24.88 -12.28 -16.19
N ASP A 8 25.75 -11.30 -16.39
CA ASP A 8 25.39 -9.88 -16.43
C ASP A 8 24.40 -9.56 -17.56
N ALA A 9 24.55 -10.24 -18.70
CA ALA A 9 23.63 -10.11 -19.83
C ALA A 9 22.19 -10.57 -19.51
N LEU A 10 22.02 -11.41 -18.49
CA LEU A 10 20.72 -11.91 -18.04
C LEU A 10 20.16 -11.14 -16.83
N ALA A 11 21.03 -10.46 -16.06
CA ALA A 11 20.67 -9.86 -14.79
C ALA A 11 20.72 -8.32 -14.79
N GLU A 12 21.74 -7.72 -15.41
CA GLU A 12 22.04 -6.29 -15.32
C GLU A 12 21.79 -5.55 -16.64
N ASP A 13 22.06 -6.19 -17.78
CA ASP A 13 21.99 -5.54 -19.10
C ASP A 13 20.60 -5.56 -19.74
N ALA A 14 19.55 -5.82 -18.95
CA ALA A 14 18.19 -5.75 -19.45
C ALA A 14 17.85 -4.29 -19.86
N PRO A 15 17.32 -4.04 -21.07
CA PRO A 15 16.99 -2.68 -21.49
C PRO A 15 15.99 -2.02 -20.56
N VAL A 16 16.33 -0.81 -20.08
CA VAL A 16 15.42 0.04 -19.31
C VAL A 16 14.65 0.93 -20.28
N TYR A 17 13.31 0.90 -20.19
CA TYR A 17 12.44 1.71 -21.03
C TYR A 17 11.99 2.97 -20.30
N HIS A 18 12.22 4.13 -20.92
CA HIS A 18 11.63 5.39 -20.48
C HIS A 18 10.29 5.58 -21.19
N LYS A 19 9.20 5.25 -20.49
CA LYS A 19 7.85 5.35 -21.04
C LYS A 19 7.33 6.80 -20.99
N PRO A 20 6.46 7.19 -21.93
CA PRO A 20 5.75 8.46 -21.82
C PRO A 20 4.88 8.48 -20.55
N SER A 21 4.90 9.60 -19.83
CA SER A 21 4.05 9.89 -18.66
C SER A 21 3.07 10.99 -19.05
N LYS A 22 1.78 10.81 -18.76
CA LYS A 22 0.74 11.82 -19.05
C LYS A 22 -0.32 11.81 -17.96
N GLU A 23 -0.64 12.98 -17.42
CA GLU A 23 -1.75 13.14 -16.50
C GLU A 23 -3.09 12.72 -17.17
N PRO A 24 -3.89 11.85 -16.51
CA PRO A 24 -5.20 11.46 -17.02
C PRO A 24 -6.23 12.58 -16.90
N ALA A 25 -7.13 12.68 -17.87
CA ALA A 25 -8.17 13.71 -17.89
C ALA A 25 -9.06 13.70 -16.63
N TYR A 26 -9.37 12.51 -16.11
CA TYR A 26 -10.19 12.36 -14.91
C TYR A 26 -9.54 13.00 -13.67
N PHE A 27 -8.21 13.12 -13.62
CA PHE A 27 -7.53 13.67 -12.45
C PHE A 27 -7.85 15.16 -12.30
N ALA A 28 -7.74 15.91 -13.41
CA ALA A 28 -8.14 17.32 -13.43
C ALA A 28 -9.62 17.50 -13.06
N GLU A 29 -10.49 16.58 -13.49
CA GLU A 29 -11.90 16.58 -13.08
C GLU A 29 -12.02 16.41 -11.56
N PHE A 30 -11.32 15.44 -10.95
CA PHE A 30 -11.35 15.23 -9.51
C PHE A 30 -10.84 16.42 -8.71
N GLN A 31 -9.75 17.06 -9.16
CA GLN A 31 -9.20 18.24 -8.49
C GLN A 31 -10.11 19.47 -8.60
N ALA A 32 -11.01 19.49 -9.59
CA ALA A 32 -12.00 20.56 -9.77
C ALA A 32 -13.30 20.34 -8.98
N ILE A 33 -13.51 19.16 -8.37
CA ILE A 33 -14.71 18.89 -7.58
C ILE A 33 -14.65 19.69 -6.28
N GLU A 34 -15.67 20.53 -6.04
CA GLU A 34 -15.84 21.18 -4.75
C GLU A 34 -16.12 20.14 -3.66
N ASN A 35 -15.32 20.18 -2.59
CA ASN A 35 -15.49 19.29 -1.45
C ASN A 35 -16.71 19.71 -0.64
N ASN A 36 -17.86 19.12 -0.94
CA ASN A 36 -19.09 19.29 -0.20
C ASN A 36 -19.17 18.22 0.89
N GLU A 37 -19.23 18.66 2.14
CA GLU A 37 -19.42 17.75 3.27
C GLU A 37 -20.77 17.05 3.14
N PRO A 38 -20.83 15.71 3.15
CA PRO A 38 -22.09 14.99 3.03
C PRO A 38 -22.96 15.26 4.27
N GLU A 39 -24.19 15.71 4.05
CA GLU A 39 -25.15 15.89 5.14
C GLU A 39 -25.57 14.52 5.70
N VAL A 40 -25.26 14.27 6.98
CA VAL A 40 -25.65 13.04 7.67
C VAL A 40 -26.91 13.29 8.49
N THR A 41 -28.06 12.91 7.93
CA THR A 41 -29.38 13.15 8.53
C THR A 41 -29.76 12.11 9.60
N ASP A 42 -29.27 10.88 9.47
CA ASP A 42 -29.43 9.81 10.47
C ASP A 42 -28.08 9.17 10.81
N LEU A 43 -27.49 9.61 11.93
CA LEU A 43 -26.20 9.11 12.42
C LEU A 43 -26.23 7.62 12.77
N LYS A 44 -27.35 7.12 13.31
CA LYS A 44 -27.47 5.73 13.75
C LYS A 44 -27.47 4.80 12.56
N GLU A 45 -28.25 5.13 11.53
CA GLU A 45 -28.33 4.31 10.34
C GLU A 45 -27.07 4.42 9.48
N THR A 46 -26.45 5.60 9.44
CA THR A 46 -25.16 5.79 8.76
C THR A 46 -24.06 4.95 9.41
N LEU A 47 -23.94 4.96 10.74
CA LEU A 47 -22.96 4.13 11.44
C LEU A 47 -23.17 2.64 11.18
N LYS A 48 -24.41 2.15 11.24
CA LYS A 48 -24.70 0.75 10.92
C LYS A 48 -24.31 0.41 9.48
N SER A 49 -24.59 1.30 8.54
CA SER A 49 -24.24 1.12 7.12
C SER A 49 -22.72 1.03 6.94
N LEU A 50 -21.96 1.89 7.63
CA LEU A 50 -20.49 1.85 7.62
C LEU A 50 -19.96 0.53 8.20
N LEU A 51 -20.50 0.07 9.33
CA LEU A 51 -20.07 -1.19 9.97
C LEU A 51 -20.40 -2.43 9.13
N GLN A 52 -21.36 -2.34 8.20
CA GLN A 52 -21.69 -3.40 7.25
C GLN A 52 -20.79 -3.41 6.00
N ALA A 53 -20.05 -2.32 5.73
CA ALA A 53 -19.17 -2.26 4.58
C ALA A 53 -17.99 -3.25 4.77
N PRO A 54 -17.71 -4.16 3.82
CA PRO A 54 -16.66 -5.17 3.98
C PRO A 54 -15.26 -4.61 4.29
N THR A 55 -14.96 -3.39 3.83
CA THR A 55 -13.70 -2.70 4.14
C THR A 55 -13.58 -2.32 5.62
N ILE A 56 -14.69 -2.03 6.30
CA ILE A 56 -14.75 -1.60 7.71
C ILE A 56 -15.11 -2.75 8.66
N ALA A 57 -15.99 -3.66 8.22
CA ALA A 57 -16.49 -4.77 9.02
C ALA A 57 -15.37 -5.64 9.63
N SER A 58 -15.71 -6.38 10.70
CA SER A 58 -14.76 -7.29 11.37
C SER A 58 -14.09 -8.24 10.38
N LYS A 59 -12.77 -8.41 10.52
CA LYS A 59 -11.96 -9.36 9.76
C LYS A 59 -11.74 -10.68 10.51
N GLU A 60 -12.47 -10.90 11.60
CA GLU A 60 -12.37 -12.10 12.45
C GLU A 60 -12.49 -13.40 11.70
N TRP A 61 -13.46 -13.47 10.80
CA TRP A 61 -13.62 -14.64 9.96
C TRP A 61 -12.34 -15.01 9.18
N VAL A 62 -11.52 -14.02 8.79
CA VAL A 62 -10.26 -14.26 8.07
C VAL A 62 -9.21 -14.82 9.04
N TYR A 63 -8.93 -14.13 10.15
CA TYR A 63 -7.83 -14.53 11.02
C TYR A 63 -8.13 -15.77 11.87
N ASP A 64 -9.40 -16.11 12.09
CA ASP A 64 -9.80 -17.37 12.74
C ASP A 64 -9.50 -18.63 11.91
N GLN A 65 -9.24 -18.47 10.61
CA GLN A 65 -8.81 -19.59 9.76
C GLN A 65 -7.35 -19.99 10.00
N TYR A 66 -6.57 -19.16 10.72
CA TYR A 66 -5.14 -19.33 10.90
C TYR A 66 -4.78 -19.39 12.37
N ASP A 67 -3.76 -20.19 12.71
CA ASP A 67 -3.21 -20.15 14.07
C ASP A 67 -2.26 -18.95 14.18
N TYR A 68 -2.75 -17.90 14.85
CA TYR A 68 -2.00 -16.68 15.16
C TYR A 68 -1.24 -16.74 16.49
N GLN A 69 -1.24 -17.89 17.17
CA GLN A 69 -0.59 -18.12 18.47
C GLN A 69 0.48 -19.22 18.43
N VAL A 70 0.71 -19.94 17.33
CA VAL A 70 1.75 -20.99 17.26
C VAL A 70 3.08 -20.44 17.79
N ARG A 71 3.67 -21.13 18.77
CA ARG A 71 4.89 -20.74 19.51
C ARG A 71 4.72 -19.53 20.46
N THR A 72 3.50 -19.13 20.80
CA THR A 72 3.16 -18.12 21.83
C THR A 72 4.00 -16.84 21.75
N ASN A 73 4.32 -16.44 20.51
CA ASN A 73 5.27 -15.35 20.26
C ASN A 73 4.56 -14.04 19.90
N THR A 74 3.26 -14.10 19.67
CA THR A 74 2.37 -12.97 19.42
C THR A 74 1.99 -12.31 20.74
N VAL A 75 2.28 -11.02 20.88
CA VAL A 75 1.96 -10.22 22.08
C VAL A 75 0.60 -9.56 21.95
N VAL A 76 0.26 -9.12 20.73
CA VAL A 76 -1.01 -8.49 20.39
C VAL A 76 -1.72 -9.35 19.35
N ALA A 77 -2.90 -9.86 19.70
CA ALA A 77 -3.70 -10.68 18.81
C ALA A 77 -4.24 -9.87 17.60
N PRO A 78 -4.62 -10.53 16.49
CA PRO A 78 -5.25 -9.86 15.35
C PRO A 78 -6.45 -8.99 15.76
N GLY A 79 -6.64 -7.86 15.07
CA GLY A 79 -7.68 -6.87 15.39
C GLY A 79 -7.16 -5.59 16.04
N SER A 80 -5.85 -5.49 16.30
CA SER A 80 -5.15 -4.23 16.60
C SER A 80 -4.62 -3.56 15.34
N ASP A 81 -4.16 -2.31 15.43
CA ASP A 81 -3.61 -1.53 14.31
C ASP A 81 -2.31 -2.10 13.74
N ALA A 82 -1.53 -2.83 14.54
CA ALA A 82 -0.35 -3.57 14.08
C ALA A 82 -0.21 -4.92 14.80
N ALA A 83 0.37 -5.90 14.12
CA ALA A 83 0.78 -7.15 14.76
C ALA A 83 2.07 -6.94 15.55
N VAL A 84 2.12 -7.41 16.80
CA VAL A 84 3.31 -7.29 17.66
C VAL A 84 3.84 -8.66 18.04
N LEU A 85 5.07 -8.95 17.62
CA LEU A 85 5.77 -10.21 17.89
C LEU A 85 6.93 -10.01 18.87
N ARG A 86 7.07 -10.88 19.86
CA ARG A 86 8.17 -10.86 20.82
C ARG A 86 9.47 -11.41 20.22
N VAL A 87 10.58 -10.72 20.46
CA VAL A 87 11.92 -11.28 20.24
C VAL A 87 12.36 -12.03 21.50
N ARG A 88 12.37 -13.36 21.42
CA ARG A 88 12.65 -14.23 22.57
C ARG A 88 14.02 -13.97 23.19
N GLY A 89 14.09 -14.10 24.52
CA GLY A 89 15.33 -13.85 25.28
C GLY A 89 15.69 -12.36 25.40
N THR A 90 14.80 -11.46 24.98
CA THR A 90 14.99 -10.01 25.06
C THR A 90 13.73 -9.32 25.56
N ASN A 91 13.83 -8.03 25.85
CA ASN A 91 12.68 -7.15 26.11
C ASN A 91 12.22 -6.40 24.85
N LYS A 92 12.54 -6.90 23.64
CA LYS A 92 12.19 -6.28 22.36
C LYS A 92 10.98 -6.94 21.71
N GLY A 93 10.23 -6.17 20.95
CA GLY A 93 9.17 -6.62 20.06
C GLY A 93 9.36 -6.07 18.65
N LEU A 94 8.75 -6.73 17.67
CA LEU A 94 8.63 -6.27 16.29
C LEU A 94 7.15 -5.96 16.05
N ALA A 95 6.84 -4.70 15.74
CA ALA A 95 5.54 -4.30 15.25
C ALA A 95 5.55 -4.37 13.73
N MET A 96 4.45 -4.83 13.13
CA MET A 96 4.29 -4.88 11.68
C MET A 96 2.87 -4.59 11.24
N THR A 97 2.71 -3.89 10.13
CA THR A 97 1.41 -3.57 9.52
C THR A 97 1.49 -3.51 8.01
N THR A 98 0.34 -3.51 7.35
CA THR A 98 0.23 -3.37 5.89
C THR A 98 -0.94 -2.47 5.53
N ASP A 99 -0.71 -1.43 4.74
CA ASP A 99 -1.71 -0.40 4.45
C ASP A 99 -1.70 0.04 2.98
N CYS A 100 -2.91 0.26 2.45
CA CYS A 100 -3.14 0.88 1.15
C CYS A 100 -4.62 1.23 0.97
N ASN A 101 -4.91 2.50 0.68
CA ASN A 101 -6.23 2.90 0.23
C ASN A 101 -6.20 3.26 -1.26
N SER A 102 -6.47 2.28 -2.11
CA SER A 102 -6.38 2.44 -3.57
C SER A 102 -7.31 3.52 -4.14
N ARG A 103 -8.39 3.89 -3.43
CA ARG A 103 -9.26 5.00 -3.85
C ARG A 103 -8.54 6.34 -3.71
N TYR A 104 -7.79 6.54 -2.63
CA TYR A 104 -6.99 7.76 -2.46
C TYR A 104 -5.90 7.85 -3.51
N ILE A 105 -5.22 6.74 -3.82
CA ILE A 105 -4.22 6.68 -4.90
C ILE A 105 -4.87 6.99 -6.25
N PHE A 106 -6.07 6.47 -6.52
CA PHE A 106 -6.75 6.72 -7.79
C PHE A 106 -7.15 8.19 -7.95
N LEU A 107 -7.59 8.84 -6.86
CA LEU A 107 -7.98 10.25 -6.84
C LEU A 107 -6.77 11.19 -6.98
N ASP A 108 -5.68 10.87 -6.27
CA ASP A 108 -4.40 11.58 -6.35
C ASP A 108 -3.28 10.59 -5.99
N PRO A 109 -2.50 10.10 -6.98
CA PRO A 109 -1.49 9.08 -6.71
C PRO A 109 -0.35 9.59 -5.82
N GLU A 110 0.02 10.87 -5.93
CA GLU A 110 1.12 11.43 -5.13
C GLU A 110 0.69 11.61 -3.67
N THR A 111 -0.47 12.23 -3.45
CA THR A 111 -1.02 12.38 -2.09
C THR A 111 -1.40 11.03 -1.51
N GLY A 112 -1.98 10.14 -2.31
CA GLY A 112 -2.32 8.78 -1.91
C GLY A 112 -1.10 7.98 -1.48
N GLY A 113 0.00 8.03 -2.24
CA GLY A 113 1.26 7.37 -1.88
C GLY A 113 1.79 7.85 -0.53
N LYS A 114 1.72 9.17 -0.27
CA LYS A 114 2.06 9.75 1.05
C LYS A 114 1.15 9.20 2.15
N ILE A 115 -0.16 9.14 1.90
CA ILE A 115 -1.15 8.65 2.88
C ILE A 115 -0.89 7.17 3.22
N ALA A 116 -0.59 6.32 2.24
CA ALA A 116 -0.35 4.89 2.48
C ALA A 116 0.84 4.67 3.45
N VAL A 117 1.96 5.38 3.24
CA VAL A 117 3.11 5.33 4.15
C VAL A 117 2.76 5.92 5.52
N ALA A 118 2.02 7.04 5.54
CA ALA A 118 1.62 7.68 6.79
C ALA A 118 0.64 6.84 7.63
N GLU A 119 -0.25 6.08 6.99
CA GLU A 119 -1.16 5.14 7.64
C GLU A 119 -0.39 3.98 8.28
N ALA A 120 0.53 3.36 7.53
CA ALA A 120 1.42 2.32 8.07
C ALA A 120 2.23 2.83 9.27
N ALA A 121 2.85 4.01 9.15
CA ALA A 121 3.56 4.62 10.27
C ALA A 121 2.67 4.89 11.48
N ARG A 122 1.45 5.38 11.25
CA ARG A 122 0.49 5.66 12.33
C ARG A 122 0.11 4.38 13.07
N ASN A 123 -0.19 3.32 12.33
CA ASN A 123 -0.54 2.00 12.87
C ASN A 123 0.57 1.42 13.76
N ILE A 124 1.84 1.58 13.36
CA ILE A 124 3.00 1.20 14.19
C ILE A 124 3.08 2.06 15.45
N VAL A 125 2.97 3.39 15.32
CA VAL A 125 3.09 4.33 16.45
C VAL A 125 2.00 4.14 17.50
N VAL A 126 0.73 3.99 17.08
CA VAL A 126 -0.39 3.79 18.03
C VAL A 126 -0.33 2.43 18.72
N SER A 127 0.36 1.45 18.10
CA SER A 127 0.67 0.15 18.70
C SER A 127 1.89 0.20 19.64
N GLY A 128 2.51 1.37 19.82
CA GLY A 128 3.67 1.60 20.69
C GLY A 128 5.03 1.27 20.05
N GLY A 129 5.07 1.08 18.73
CA GLY A 129 6.29 0.86 17.97
C GLY A 129 6.92 2.15 17.45
N GLU A 130 8.16 2.03 16.97
CA GLU A 130 8.86 3.07 16.22
C GLU A 130 8.95 2.63 14.75
N PRO A 131 8.45 3.43 13.79
CA PRO A 131 8.66 3.17 12.36
C PRO A 131 10.16 3.10 12.00
N LEU A 132 10.60 2.00 11.38
CA LEU A 132 12.02 1.80 11.04
C LEU A 132 12.32 1.77 9.55
N ALA A 133 11.47 1.14 8.75
CA ALA A 133 11.66 0.93 7.32
C ALA A 133 10.33 0.47 6.70
N ILE A 134 10.24 0.51 5.37
CA ILE A 134 9.09 -0.07 4.65
C ILE A 134 9.52 -1.10 3.61
N THR A 135 8.59 -1.97 3.26
CA THR A 135 8.57 -2.70 1.99
C THR A 135 7.37 -2.26 1.18
N ASP A 136 7.51 -2.16 -0.15
CA ASP A 136 6.38 -1.80 -1.03
C ASP A 136 5.98 -2.95 -1.96
N CYS A 137 4.69 -3.04 -2.27
CA CYS A 137 4.16 -3.95 -3.27
C CYS A 137 3.34 -3.14 -4.26
N LEU A 138 3.98 -2.72 -5.35
CA LEU A 138 3.44 -1.84 -6.37
C LEU A 138 2.58 -2.64 -7.35
N ASN A 139 1.26 -2.48 -7.29
CA ASN A 139 0.32 -3.14 -8.21
C ASN A 139 -0.38 -2.10 -9.09
N PHE A 140 -0.06 -2.13 -10.38
CA PHE A 140 -0.58 -1.17 -11.37
C PHE A 140 -1.02 -1.87 -12.66
N GLY A 141 -1.80 -1.14 -13.46
CA GLY A 141 -2.24 -1.56 -14.78
C GLY A 141 -1.09 -1.66 -15.80
N ASN A 142 -1.44 -1.62 -17.08
CA ASN A 142 -0.47 -1.69 -18.17
C ASN A 142 0.37 -0.40 -18.30
N PRO A 143 1.70 -0.45 -18.06
CA PRO A 143 2.59 0.71 -18.07
C PRO A 143 2.85 1.28 -19.47
N GLU A 144 2.40 0.61 -20.54
CA GLU A 144 2.46 1.15 -21.90
C GLU A 144 1.46 2.30 -22.12
N LYS A 145 0.43 2.40 -21.26
CA LYS A 145 -0.53 3.50 -21.27
C LYS A 145 0.07 4.69 -20.51
N PRO A 146 0.25 5.88 -21.13
CA PRO A 146 0.91 7.01 -20.49
C PRO A 146 0.27 7.46 -19.16
N GLU A 147 -1.04 7.30 -19.04
CA GLU A 147 -1.82 7.64 -17.86
C GLU A 147 -1.60 6.67 -16.69
N ILE A 148 -1.38 5.38 -16.99
CA ILE A 148 -1.01 4.39 -15.96
C ILE A 148 0.45 4.60 -15.53
N PHE A 149 1.35 4.88 -16.48
CA PHE A 149 2.73 5.18 -16.13
C PHE A 149 2.85 6.43 -15.25
N TRP A 150 2.03 7.44 -15.50
CA TRP A 150 1.92 8.62 -14.64
C TRP A 150 1.45 8.28 -13.22
N GLN A 151 0.47 7.39 -13.06
CA GLN A 151 0.05 6.92 -11.73
C GLN A 151 1.19 6.24 -10.96
N ILE A 152 2.01 5.43 -11.65
CA ILE A 152 3.17 4.74 -11.06
C ILE A 152 4.20 5.77 -10.58
N GLU A 153 4.59 6.69 -11.47
CA GLU A 153 5.55 7.77 -11.21
C GLU A 153 5.11 8.60 -10.00
N LYS A 154 3.87 9.09 -10.00
CA LYS A 154 3.34 9.93 -8.93
C LYS A 154 3.18 9.18 -7.61
N SER A 155 2.77 7.91 -7.66
CA SER A 155 2.72 7.07 -6.45
C SER A 155 4.11 6.90 -5.83
N ALA A 156 5.14 6.64 -6.65
CA ALA A 156 6.52 6.51 -6.21
C ALA A 156 7.08 7.82 -5.63
N ASP A 157 6.78 8.96 -6.27
CA ASP A 157 7.12 10.30 -5.73
C ASP A 157 6.53 10.50 -4.33
N GLY A 158 5.24 10.16 -4.17
CA GLY A 158 4.52 10.28 -2.90
C GLY A 158 5.10 9.41 -1.79
N ILE A 159 5.36 8.14 -2.09
CA ILE A 159 5.99 7.18 -1.16
C ILE A 159 7.37 7.68 -0.75
N SER A 160 8.20 8.06 -1.72
CA SER A 160 9.57 8.57 -1.49
C SER A 160 9.57 9.80 -0.58
N ALA A 161 8.67 10.76 -0.84
CA ALA A 161 8.53 11.96 -0.02
C ALA A 161 8.14 11.63 1.43
N ALA A 162 7.20 10.70 1.65
CA ALA A 162 6.78 10.29 2.99
C ALA A 162 7.87 9.50 3.72
N CYS A 163 8.56 8.58 3.03
CA CYS A 163 9.73 7.87 3.57
C CYS A 163 10.84 8.82 4.02
N THR A 164 11.13 9.84 3.21
CA THR A 164 12.12 10.88 3.54
C THR A 164 11.69 11.67 4.78
N ALA A 165 10.41 12.08 4.85
CA ALA A 165 9.89 12.85 5.97
C ALA A 165 9.87 12.06 7.30
N LEU A 166 9.63 10.75 7.23
CA LEU A 166 9.54 9.86 8.39
C LEU A 166 10.86 9.16 8.72
N ASN A 167 11.92 9.37 7.94
CA ASN A 167 13.18 8.66 8.05
C ASN A 167 12.99 7.12 8.03
N ALA A 168 12.08 6.64 7.18
CA ALA A 168 11.73 5.23 7.03
C ALA A 168 12.11 4.76 5.61
N PRO A 169 13.33 4.23 5.39
CA PRO A 169 13.79 3.82 4.07
C PRO A 169 13.02 2.62 3.53
N VAL A 170 12.95 2.52 2.20
CA VAL A 170 12.48 1.31 1.51
C VAL A 170 13.60 0.25 1.54
N ILE A 171 13.33 -0.92 2.12
CA ILE A 171 14.32 -2.00 2.29
C ILE A 171 14.07 -3.21 1.37
N GLY A 172 12.97 -3.19 0.62
CA GLY A 172 12.60 -4.23 -0.31
C GLY A 172 11.24 -3.94 -0.94
N GLY A 173 10.85 -4.77 -1.89
CA GLY A 173 9.55 -4.65 -2.51
C GLY A 173 9.30 -5.57 -3.68
N ASN A 174 8.15 -5.37 -4.32
CA ASN A 174 7.72 -6.07 -5.51
C ASN A 174 7.00 -5.11 -6.45
N VAL A 175 7.15 -5.32 -7.76
CA VAL A 175 6.42 -4.57 -8.78
C VAL A 175 5.63 -5.53 -9.67
N SER A 176 4.32 -5.41 -9.62
CA SER A 176 3.36 -6.13 -10.45
C SER A 176 2.69 -5.16 -11.42
N LEU A 177 2.96 -5.35 -12.70
CA LEU A 177 2.43 -4.52 -13.80
C LEU A 177 1.47 -5.34 -14.67
N TYR A 178 0.76 -4.66 -15.57
CA TYR A 178 -0.21 -5.27 -16.48
C TYR A 178 -1.41 -5.91 -15.75
N ASN A 179 -1.76 -5.40 -14.57
CA ASN A 179 -2.97 -5.80 -13.84
C ASN A 179 -4.21 -5.15 -14.47
N GLU A 180 -4.64 -5.68 -15.62
CA GLU A 180 -5.83 -5.23 -16.33
C GLU A 180 -6.63 -6.40 -16.91
N ARG A 181 -7.96 -6.25 -16.99
CA ARG A 181 -8.86 -7.21 -17.61
C ARG A 181 -9.83 -6.48 -18.52
N SER A 182 -9.99 -6.97 -19.76
CA SER A 182 -10.90 -6.38 -20.74
C SER A 182 -10.66 -4.88 -20.98
N GLY A 183 -9.41 -4.42 -20.87
CA GLY A 183 -9.01 -3.03 -21.06
C GLY A 183 -9.15 -2.15 -19.80
N GLU A 184 -9.76 -2.65 -18.74
CA GLU A 184 -9.92 -1.97 -17.45
C GLU A 184 -8.77 -2.35 -16.50
N ALA A 185 -8.05 -1.35 -16.01
CA ALA A 185 -6.99 -1.54 -15.03
C ALA A 185 -7.59 -1.68 -13.61
N VAL A 186 -6.89 -2.40 -12.73
CA VAL A 186 -7.16 -2.32 -11.30
C VAL A 186 -6.95 -0.90 -10.78
N TYR A 187 -7.52 -0.56 -9.63
CA TYR A 187 -7.09 0.66 -8.94
C TYR A 187 -5.59 0.59 -8.61
N PRO A 188 -4.85 1.70 -8.76
CA PRO A 188 -3.45 1.75 -8.39
C PRO A 188 -3.30 1.42 -6.91
N THR A 189 -2.49 0.40 -6.61
CA THR A 189 -2.41 -0.21 -5.27
C THR A 189 -0.94 -0.45 -4.89
N PRO A 190 -0.21 0.60 -4.48
CA PRO A 190 1.11 0.47 -3.88
C PRO A 190 0.97 0.13 -2.39
N THR A 191 0.88 -1.15 -2.06
CA THR A 191 0.73 -1.58 -0.67
C THR A 191 2.03 -1.39 0.12
N ILE A 192 1.94 -0.73 1.27
CA ILE A 192 3.08 -0.47 2.14
C ILE A 192 3.04 -1.44 3.30
N GLY A 193 4.09 -2.23 3.46
CA GLY A 193 4.37 -2.96 4.70
C GLY A 193 5.38 -2.20 5.53
N MET A 194 5.16 -2.11 6.84
CA MET A 194 6.07 -1.47 7.80
C MET A 194 6.27 -2.35 9.01
#